data_AF-A0A0D0D1D3-F1
#
_entry.id   AF-A0A0D0D1D3-F1
#
_cell.length_a   1.000
_cell.length_b   1.000
_cell.length_c   1.000
_cell.angle_alpha   90.00
_cell.angle_beta   90.00
_cell.angle_gamma   90.00
#
_symmetry.space_group_name_H-M   'P 1'
#
loop_
_entity.id
_entity.type
_entity.pdbx_description
1 polymer ?
#
loop_
_entity_poly.entity_id
_entity_poly.type
_entity_poly.pdbx_seq_one_letter_code
_entity_poly.pdbx_strand_id
1 'polypeptide(L)'
;MADHFNKIYPSLQLTQPLISSWVANEKKWWAMYKGSKESERSAKRVRQMEHPDVTEMLELWVSKAMEDGLILPGEVICQKWKQFTDITGMPDDERLNLSEGWLTSFKARNGLKNMKRHGEAASASTDTIQKERAQIQELIQKEGYELQDIFNADETALFYA
;
A
#
# COMPACT_ATOMS: atom_id res chain seq x y z
N MET A 1 -2.75 29.14 -34.11
CA MET A 1 -3.22 27.76 -33.85
C MET A 1 -3.78 27.65 -32.43
N ALA A 2 -3.09 28.21 -31.44
CA ALA A 2 -3.60 28.35 -30.07
C ALA A 2 -4.96 29.04 -29.97
N ASP A 3 -5.19 30.13 -30.72
CA ASP A 3 -6.47 30.86 -30.68
C ASP A 3 -7.65 30.01 -31.13
N HIS A 4 -7.44 29.12 -32.10
CA HIS A 4 -8.45 28.17 -32.55
C HIS A 4 -8.83 27.19 -31.44
N PHE A 5 -7.83 26.62 -30.76
CA PHE A 5 -8.07 25.68 -29.65
C PHE A 5 -8.65 26.38 -28.41
N ASN A 6 -8.24 27.59 -28.08
CA ASN A 6 -8.80 28.36 -26.97
C ASN A 6 -10.25 28.79 -27.23
N LYS A 7 -10.65 28.96 -28.50
CA LYS A 7 -12.06 29.21 -28.86
C LYS A 7 -12.93 27.98 -28.61
N ILE A 8 -12.40 26.78 -28.80
CA ILE A 8 -13.10 25.49 -28.60
C ILE A 8 -13.04 25.06 -27.13
N TYR A 9 -11.90 25.29 -26.47
CA TYR A 9 -11.61 24.90 -25.09
C TYR A 9 -11.14 26.11 -24.26
N PRO A 10 -12.05 27.04 -23.92
CA PRO A 10 -11.68 28.31 -23.27
C PRO A 10 -11.12 28.14 -21.85
N SER A 11 -11.36 26.99 -21.20
CA SER A 11 -10.82 26.68 -19.88
C SER A 11 -9.33 26.28 -19.88
N LEU A 12 -8.77 25.87 -21.03
CA LEU A 12 -7.41 25.33 -21.09
C LEU A 12 -6.32 26.40 -21.25
N GLN A 13 -6.66 27.60 -21.72
CA GLN A 13 -5.74 28.76 -21.83
C GLN A 13 -4.38 28.38 -22.45
N LEU A 14 -4.40 27.67 -23.57
CA LEU A 14 -3.21 27.12 -24.23
C LEU A 14 -2.39 28.23 -24.88
N THR A 15 -1.07 28.15 -24.74
CA THR A 15 -0.14 29.08 -25.39
C THR A 15 0.46 28.46 -26.65
N GLN A 16 0.79 29.29 -27.65
CA GLN A 16 1.38 28.83 -28.91
C GLN A 16 2.72 28.08 -28.71
N PRO A 17 3.63 28.49 -27.79
CA PRO A 17 4.83 27.71 -27.47
C PRO A 17 4.51 26.32 -26.90
N LEU A 18 3.48 26.19 -26.06
CA LEU A 18 3.07 24.92 -25.48
C LEU A 18 2.59 23.94 -26.56
N ILE A 19 1.74 24.40 -27.47
CA ILE A 19 1.24 23.59 -28.60
C ILE A 19 2.40 23.16 -29.50
N SER A 20 3.31 24.08 -29.82
CA SER A 20 4.51 23.74 -30.61
C SER A 20 5.35 22.66 -29.93
N SER A 21 5.55 22.77 -28.61
CA SER A 21 6.29 21.76 -27.84
C SER A 21 5.60 20.40 -27.81
N TRP A 22 4.26 20.37 -27.77
CA TRP A 22 3.46 19.14 -27.79
C TRP A 22 3.55 18.46 -29.15
N VAL A 23 3.40 19.21 -30.24
CA VAL A 23 3.52 18.69 -31.61
C VAL A 23 4.93 18.17 -31.86
N ALA A 24 5.97 18.92 -31.45
CA ALA A 24 7.36 18.49 -31.60
C ALA A 24 7.68 17.17 -30.88
N ASN A 25 6.98 16.89 -29.77
CA ASN A 25 7.17 15.67 -28.97
C ASN A 25 6.01 14.66 -29.11
N GLU A 26 5.15 14.81 -30.12
CA GLU A 26 3.89 14.06 -30.24
C GLU A 26 4.12 12.54 -30.18
N LYS A 27 5.08 12.02 -30.96
CA LYS A 27 5.40 10.58 -31.00
C LYS A 27 5.81 10.04 -29.64
N LYS A 28 6.54 10.83 -28.86
CA LYS A 28 6.96 10.48 -27.50
C LYS A 28 5.75 10.36 -26.58
N TRP A 29 4.86 11.34 -26.59
CA TRP A 29 3.66 11.32 -25.76
C TRP A 29 2.74 10.14 -26.09
N TRP A 30 2.56 9.83 -27.38
CA TRP A 30 1.80 8.66 -27.82
C TRP A 30 2.39 7.32 -27.37
N ALA A 31 3.71 7.16 -27.44
CA ALA A 31 4.39 5.97 -26.96
C ALA A 31 4.16 5.79 -25.45
N MET A 32 4.29 6.87 -24.66
CA MET A 32 4.06 6.84 -23.22
C MET A 32 2.60 6.60 -22.85
N TYR A 33 1.64 7.15 -23.59
CA TYR A 33 0.22 6.95 -23.33
C TYR A 33 -0.22 5.50 -23.57
N LYS A 34 0.30 4.86 -24.63
CA LYS A 34 -0.02 3.46 -24.96
C LYS A 34 0.60 2.47 -23.96
N GLY A 35 1.78 2.78 -23.42
CA GLY A 35 2.49 1.90 -22.47
C GLY A 35 2.10 2.06 -21.01
N SER A 36 1.33 3.10 -20.66
CA SER A 36 1.03 3.43 -19.25
C SER A 36 -0.29 2.84 -18.74
N LYS A 37 -0.29 2.43 -17.47
CA LYS A 37 -1.47 2.02 -16.70
C LYS A 37 -2.36 3.25 -16.41
N GLU A 38 -3.64 3.03 -16.14
CA GLU A 38 -4.62 4.11 -15.95
C GLU A 38 -4.24 5.09 -14.81
N SER A 39 -3.64 4.58 -13.74
CA SER A 39 -3.11 5.39 -12.64
C SER A 39 -1.95 6.32 -13.07
N GLU A 40 -1.17 5.92 -14.07
CA GLU A 40 -0.05 6.69 -14.60
C GLU A 40 -0.49 7.77 -15.59
N ARG A 41 -1.65 7.61 -16.24
CA ARG A 41 -2.21 8.61 -17.19
C ARG A 41 -2.67 9.89 -16.51
N SER A 42 -3.02 9.82 -15.23
CA SER A 42 -3.39 11.00 -14.42
C SER A 42 -2.17 11.81 -13.95
N ALA A 43 -0.96 11.25 -14.08
CA ALA A 43 0.26 11.91 -13.64
C ALA A 43 0.65 13.07 -14.57
N LYS A 44 0.71 14.29 -14.02
CA LYS A 44 1.12 15.51 -14.77
C LYS A 44 2.61 15.57 -15.10
N ARG A 45 3.44 14.75 -14.46
CA ARG A 45 4.89 14.68 -14.67
C ARG A 45 5.31 13.24 -14.75
N VAL A 46 6.13 12.94 -15.76
CA VAL A 46 6.90 11.70 -15.82
C VAL A 46 7.91 11.76 -14.68
N ARG A 47 7.70 10.98 -13.63
CA ARG A 47 8.72 10.78 -12.60
C ARG A 47 9.66 9.71 -13.13
N GLN A 48 10.93 10.07 -13.37
CA GLN A 48 11.95 9.05 -13.46
C GLN A 48 12.04 8.40 -12.09
N MET A 49 11.86 7.10 -12.07
CA MET A 49 12.07 6.29 -10.88
C MET A 49 13.58 6.27 -10.69
N GLU A 50 14.06 6.80 -9.57
CA GLU A 50 15.44 6.53 -9.14
C GLU A 50 15.50 5.00 -9.00
N HIS A 51 16.19 4.36 -9.93
CA HIS A 51 16.40 2.90 -10.00
C HIS A 51 15.17 2.09 -10.48
N PRO A 52 14.93 2.05 -11.81
CA PRO A 52 13.82 1.30 -12.38
C PRO A 52 13.93 -0.21 -12.12
N ASP A 53 15.14 -0.78 -12.19
CA ASP A 53 15.35 -2.23 -12.06
C ASP A 53 14.95 -2.75 -10.67
N VAL A 54 15.49 -2.13 -9.61
CA VAL A 54 15.18 -2.50 -8.21
C VAL A 54 13.70 -2.29 -7.91
N THR A 55 13.11 -1.22 -8.46
CA THR A 55 11.69 -0.96 -8.23
C THR A 55 10.81 -1.96 -8.94
N GLU A 56 11.14 -2.35 -10.18
CA GLU A 56 10.41 -3.40 -10.92
C GLU A 56 10.49 -4.74 -10.18
N MET A 57 11.67 -5.12 -9.67
CA MET A 57 11.82 -6.32 -8.84
C MET A 57 10.90 -6.29 -7.61
N LEU A 58 10.83 -5.14 -6.92
CA LEU A 58 9.97 -4.99 -5.75
C LEU A 58 8.49 -5.02 -6.12
N GLU A 59 8.07 -4.35 -7.19
CA GLU A 59 6.69 -4.34 -7.65
C GLU A 59 6.21 -5.74 -8.08
N LEU A 60 7.06 -6.51 -8.77
CA LEU A 60 6.77 -7.91 -9.12
C LEU A 60 6.63 -8.79 -7.88
N TRP A 61 7.56 -8.65 -6.92
CA TRP A 61 7.50 -9.41 -5.67
C TRP A 61 6.24 -9.10 -4.85
N VAL A 62 5.86 -7.82 -4.75
CA VAL A 62 4.64 -7.37 -4.07
C VAL A 62 3.40 -7.89 -4.79
N SER A 63 3.37 -7.83 -6.12
CA SER A 63 2.26 -8.37 -6.92
C SER A 63 2.06 -9.86 -6.65
N LYS A 64 3.15 -10.62 -6.59
CA LYS A 64 3.09 -12.06 -6.28
C LYS A 64 2.60 -12.33 -4.86
N ALA A 65 3.11 -11.60 -3.88
CA ALA A 65 2.67 -11.73 -2.49
C ALA A 65 1.19 -11.37 -2.30
N MET A 66 0.66 -10.39 -3.04
CA MET A 66 -0.76 -10.06 -3.03
C MET A 66 -1.62 -11.17 -3.66
N GLU A 67 -1.16 -11.79 -4.75
CA GLU A 67 -1.84 -12.95 -5.35
C GLU A 67 -1.92 -14.13 -4.37
N ASP A 68 -0.86 -14.35 -3.60
CA ASP A 68 -0.78 -15.40 -2.58
C ASP A 68 -1.53 -15.02 -1.27
N GLY A 69 -2.19 -13.85 -1.22
CA GLY A 69 -2.97 -13.40 -0.07
C GLY A 69 -2.14 -13.01 1.16
N LEU A 70 -0.84 -12.75 0.99
CA LEU A 70 0.06 -12.42 2.08
C LEU A 70 -0.13 -10.97 2.54
N ILE A 71 -0.12 -10.77 3.86
CA ILE A 71 -0.07 -9.44 4.46
C ILE A 71 1.39 -8.98 4.44
N LEU A 72 1.65 -7.81 3.87
CA LEU A 72 2.99 -7.23 3.80
C LEU A 72 3.12 -6.05 4.77
N PRO A 73 3.79 -6.23 5.93
CA PRO A 73 4.20 -5.12 6.78
C PRO A 73 5.12 -4.16 6.03
N GLY A 74 5.10 -2.89 6.44
CA GLY A 74 5.93 -1.87 5.82
C GLY A 74 7.43 -2.18 5.92
N GLU A 75 7.84 -2.71 7.07
CA GLU A 75 9.20 -3.10 7.39
C GLU A 75 9.70 -4.21 6.47
N VAL A 76 8.84 -5.17 6.13
CA VAL A 76 9.19 -6.27 5.21
C VAL A 76 9.44 -5.74 3.80
N ILE A 77 8.62 -4.78 3.35
CA ILE A 77 8.83 -4.10 2.05
C ILE A 77 10.17 -3.35 2.05
N CYS A 78 10.48 -2.62 3.12
CA CYS A 78 11.76 -1.91 3.27
C CYS A 78 12.97 -2.87 3.31
N GLN A 79 12.85 -4.00 4.02
CA GLN A 79 13.90 -5.02 4.04
C GLN A 79 14.11 -5.65 2.67
N LYS A 80 13.02 -5.93 1.93
CA LYS A 80 13.14 -6.48 0.58
C LYS A 80 13.78 -5.51 -0.40
N TRP A 81 13.48 -4.22 -0.29
CA TRP A 81 14.18 -3.20 -1.06
C TRP A 81 15.69 -3.28 -0.84
N LYS A 82 16.15 -3.32 0.42
CA LYS A 82 17.59 -3.43 0.75
C LYS A 82 18.23 -4.66 0.13
N GLN A 83 17.56 -5.81 0.23
CA GLN A 83 18.05 -7.05 -0.38
C GLN A 83 18.17 -6.93 -1.91
N PHE A 84 17.21 -6.30 -2.58
CA PHE A 84 17.33 -6.09 -4.02
C PHE A 84 18.45 -5.11 -4.37
N THR A 85 18.63 -4.03 -3.61
CA THR A 85 19.77 -3.11 -3.82
C THR A 85 21.13 -3.79 -3.59
N ASP A 86 21.22 -4.71 -2.63
CA ASP A 86 22.42 -5.50 -2.38
C ASP A 86 22.71 -6.45 -3.56
N ILE A 87 21.69 -7.13 -4.08
CA ILE A 87 21.81 -8.05 -5.22
C ILE A 87 22.23 -7.31 -6.49
N THR A 88 21.70 -6.11 -6.73
CA THR A 88 22.05 -5.30 -7.90
C THR A 88 23.39 -4.57 -7.75
N GLY A 89 24.07 -4.70 -6.61
CA GLY A 89 25.35 -4.04 -6.35
C GLY A 89 25.26 -2.51 -6.29
N MET A 90 24.12 -1.98 -5.86
CA MET A 90 23.88 -0.54 -5.81
C MET A 90 24.76 0.12 -4.73
N PRO A 91 25.55 1.15 -5.08
CA PRO A 91 26.37 1.88 -4.11
C PRO A 91 25.49 2.58 -3.07
N ASP A 92 25.96 2.64 -1.83
CA ASP A 92 25.19 3.18 -0.70
C ASP A 92 24.72 4.63 -0.93
N ASP A 93 25.49 5.41 -1.68
CA ASP A 93 25.21 6.82 -2.00
C ASP A 93 24.01 7.00 -2.95
N GLU A 94 23.67 5.96 -3.71
CA GLU A 94 22.52 5.93 -4.63
C GLU A 94 21.29 5.26 -4.01
N ARG A 95 21.40 4.69 -2.80
CA ARG A 95 20.29 4.00 -2.18
C ARG A 95 19.21 4.98 -1.77
N LEU A 96 17.96 4.67 -2.16
CA LEU A 96 16.80 5.42 -1.69
C LEU A 96 16.75 5.43 -0.17
N ASN A 97 16.57 6.63 0.39
CA ASN A 97 16.21 6.78 1.79
C ASN A 97 14.77 6.27 1.97
N LEU A 98 14.63 5.10 2.60
CA LEU A 98 13.38 4.38 2.86
C LEU A 98 12.51 5.07 3.90
N SER A 99 12.21 6.34 3.66
CA SER A 99 11.37 7.19 4.48
C SER A 99 9.93 6.67 4.53
N GLU A 100 9.21 7.06 5.58
CA GLU A 100 7.78 6.75 5.72
C GLU A 100 6.95 7.30 4.54
N GLY A 101 7.33 8.46 4.00
CA GLY A 101 6.69 9.06 2.82
C GLY A 101 6.88 8.23 1.55
N TRP A 102 8.07 7.67 1.34
CA TRP A 102 8.31 6.73 0.23
C TRP A 102 7.46 5.48 0.38
N LEU A 103 7.44 4.88 1.56
CA LEU A 103 6.67 3.67 1.83
C LEU A 103 5.16 3.90 1.64
N THR A 104 4.65 5.03 2.12
CA THR A 104 3.24 5.42 1.94
C THR A 104 2.90 5.58 0.46
N SER A 105 3.76 6.25 -0.29
CA SER A 105 3.59 6.43 -1.74
C SER A 105 3.68 5.10 -2.49
N PHE A 106 4.60 4.22 -2.10
CA PHE A 106 4.75 2.89 -2.68
C PHE A 106 3.52 2.01 -2.44
N LYS A 107 3.00 2.00 -1.20
CA LYS A 107 1.76 1.29 -0.86
C LYS A 107 0.58 1.79 -1.68
N ALA A 108 0.42 3.11 -1.79
CA ALA A 108 -0.66 3.71 -2.58
C ALA A 108 -0.58 3.35 -4.07
N ARG A 109 0.62 3.36 -4.66
CA ARG A 109 0.83 2.97 -6.07
C ARG A 109 0.48 1.50 -6.34
N ASN A 110 0.81 0.62 -5.41
CA ASN A 110 0.60 -0.82 -5.55
C ASN A 110 -0.75 -1.30 -4.98
N GLY A 111 -1.63 -0.40 -4.56
CA GLY A 111 -2.95 -0.76 -4.01
C GLY A 111 -2.90 -1.48 -2.66
N LEU A 112 -1.78 -1.41 -1.95
CA LEU A 112 -1.62 -2.02 -0.63
C LEU A 112 -2.43 -1.24 0.40
N LYS A 113 -3.48 -1.88 0.94
CA LYS A 113 -4.32 -1.30 2.00
C LYS A 113 -3.65 -1.49 3.36
N ASN A 114 -3.67 -0.43 4.18
CA ASN A 114 -3.20 -0.52 5.55
C ASN A 114 -4.24 -1.31 6.38
N MET A 115 -3.90 -2.52 6.80
CA MET A 115 -4.76 -3.35 7.65
C MET A 115 -4.31 -3.22 9.10
N LYS A 116 -5.13 -2.57 9.93
CA LYS A 116 -4.93 -2.58 11.38
C LYS A 116 -5.50 -3.90 11.90
N ARG A 117 -4.64 -4.81 12.39
CA ARG A 117 -5.13 -6.01 13.08
C ARG A 117 -5.66 -5.59 14.45
N HIS A 118 -6.91 -5.94 14.72
CA HIS A 118 -7.49 -5.87 16.07
C HIS A 118 -7.24 -7.22 16.76
N GLY A 119 -6.51 -7.21 17.87
CA GLY A 119 -6.49 -8.21 18.95
C GLY A 119 -6.11 -9.68 18.65
N GLU A 120 -5.50 -10.35 19.62
CA GLU A 120 -5.14 -11.78 19.59
C GLU A 120 -6.32 -12.72 19.36
N ALA A 121 -7.55 -12.23 19.55
CA ALA A 121 -8.81 -12.94 19.29
C ALA A 121 -8.92 -13.54 17.88
N ALA A 122 -8.22 -12.96 16.89
CA ALA A 122 -8.22 -13.46 15.52
C ALA A 122 -7.29 -14.67 15.27
N SER A 123 -6.48 -15.10 16.24
CA SER A 123 -5.55 -16.24 16.08
C SER A 123 -6.06 -17.55 16.68
N ALA A 124 -7.11 -17.50 17.52
CA ALA A 124 -7.67 -18.69 18.13
C ALA A 124 -8.49 -19.49 17.11
N SER A 125 -8.28 -20.80 17.04
CA SER A 125 -9.04 -21.68 16.14
C SER A 125 -10.51 -21.75 16.58
N THR A 126 -11.43 -21.84 15.63
CA THR A 126 -12.86 -21.95 15.91
C THR A 126 -13.19 -23.16 16.78
N ASP A 127 -12.45 -24.26 16.61
CA ASP A 127 -12.63 -25.49 17.39
C ASP A 127 -12.18 -25.30 18.84
N THR A 128 -11.05 -24.61 19.06
CA THR A 128 -10.59 -24.27 20.42
C THR A 128 -11.60 -23.34 21.10
N ILE A 129 -12.10 -22.32 20.41
CA ILE A 129 -13.09 -21.38 20.96
C ILE A 129 -14.37 -22.10 21.38
N GLN A 130 -14.88 -23.03 20.56
CA GLN A 130 -16.09 -23.79 20.88
C GLN A 130 -15.90 -24.69 22.10
N LYS A 131 -14.75 -25.36 22.19
CA LYS A 131 -14.42 -26.23 23.32
C LYS A 131 -14.31 -25.46 24.63
N GLU A 132 -13.58 -24.35 24.63
CA GLU A 132 -13.41 -23.49 25.81
C GLU A 132 -14.75 -22.88 26.24
N ARG A 133 -15.59 -22.45 25.29
CA ARG A 133 -16.96 -21.99 25.58
C ARG A 133 -17.82 -23.05 26.28
N ALA A 134 -17.76 -24.29 25.80
CA ALA A 134 -18.52 -25.39 26.41
C ALA A 134 -18.03 -25.67 27.84
N GLN A 135 -16.71 -25.65 28.07
CA GLN A 135 -16.12 -25.85 29.40
C GLN A 135 -16.51 -24.74 30.39
N ILE A 136 -16.49 -23.47 29.96
CA ILE A 136 -16.90 -22.34 30.80
C ILE A 136 -18.40 -22.43 31.14
N GLN A 137 -19.25 -22.82 30.18
CA GLN A 137 -20.68 -23.02 30.43
C GLN A 137 -20.96 -24.14 31.42
N GLU A 138 -20.24 -25.26 31.33
CA GLU A 138 -20.34 -26.36 32.28
C GLU A 138 -19.91 -25.94 33.68
N LEU A 139 -18.82 -25.17 33.80
CA LEU A 139 -18.34 -24.63 35.07
C LEU A 139 -19.37 -23.69 35.71
N ILE A 140 -19.96 -22.79 34.92
CA ILE A 140 -20.98 -21.85 35.38
C ILE A 140 -22.19 -22.60 35.94
N GLN A 141 -22.66 -23.63 35.23
CA GLN A 141 -23.80 -24.45 35.67
C GLN A 141 -23.48 -25.27 36.91
N LYS A 142 -22.28 -25.83 36.99
CA LYS A 142 -21.85 -26.68 38.11
C LYS A 142 -21.70 -25.90 39.41
N GLU A 143 -21.10 -24.71 39.35
CA GLU A 143 -20.84 -23.87 40.51
C GLU A 143 -22.03 -22.95 40.87
N GLY A 144 -23.07 -22.93 40.03
CA GLY A 144 -24.33 -22.23 40.31
C GLY A 144 -24.21 -20.71 40.26
N TYR A 145 -23.33 -20.17 39.41
CA TYR A 145 -23.18 -18.72 39.24
C TYR A 145 -24.42 -18.12 38.58
N GLU A 146 -24.98 -17.09 39.19
CA GLU A 146 -26.04 -16.29 38.59
C GLU A 146 -25.47 -15.35 37.52
N LEU A 147 -26.29 -14.94 36.56
CA LEU A 147 -25.84 -14.07 35.47
C LEU A 147 -25.24 -12.74 35.96
N GLN A 148 -25.66 -12.27 37.13
CA GLN A 148 -25.15 -11.05 37.76
C GLN A 148 -23.71 -11.18 38.30
N ASP A 149 -23.22 -12.41 38.47
CA ASP A 149 -21.87 -12.70 38.99
C ASP A 149 -20.86 -12.99 37.85
N ILE A 150 -21.31 -12.95 36.59
CA ILE A 150 -20.49 -13.23 35.41
C ILE A 150 -20.04 -11.90 34.79
N PHE A 151 -18.75 -11.60 34.92
CA PHE A 151 -18.14 -10.39 34.37
C PHE A 151 -17.18 -10.74 33.23
N ASN A 152 -17.26 -10.00 32.12
CA ASN A 152 -16.27 -10.06 31.05
C ASN A 152 -15.15 -9.04 31.34
N ALA A 153 -13.94 -9.53 31.60
CA ALA A 153 -12.75 -8.69 31.76
C ALA A 153 -11.76 -9.05 30.65
N ASP A 154 -11.86 -8.38 29.50
CA ASP A 154 -11.00 -8.64 28.33
C ASP A 154 -9.79 -7.69 28.24
N GLU A 155 -9.82 -6.55 28.94
CA GLU A 155 -8.72 -5.57 28.95
C GLU A 155 -8.48 -5.00 30.36
N THR A 156 -7.30 -5.24 30.92
CA THR A 156 -6.81 -4.51 32.11
C THR A 156 -5.71 -3.54 31.68
N ALA A 157 -6.08 -2.29 31.41
CA ALA A 157 -5.11 -1.23 31.16
C ALA A 157 -4.56 -0.67 32.48
N LEU A 158 -3.30 -1.00 32.79
CA LEU A 158 -2.58 -0.48 33.94
C LEU A 158 -2.05 0.93 33.64
N PHE A 159 -2.72 1.98 34.13
CA PHE A 159 -2.23 3.36 34.03
C PHE A 159 -1.53 3.75 35.33
N TYR A 160 -0.21 3.91 35.29
CA TYR A 160 0.52 4.68 36.31
C TYR A 160 0.70 6.12 35.80
N ALA A 161 0.31 7.08 36.62
CA ALA A 161 0.52 8.52 36.42
C ALA A 161 1.76 9.00 37.20
#